data_AF-A0A417VMN8-F1
#
_entry.id   AF-A0A417VMN8-F1
#
_cell.length_a   1.000
_cell.length_b   1.000
_cell.length_c   1.000
_cell.angle_alpha   90.00
_cell.angle_beta   90.00
_cell.angle_gamma   90.00
#
_symmetry.space_group_name_H-M   'P 1'
#
loop_
_entity.id
_entity.type
_entity.pdbx_description
1 polymer ?
#
loop_
_entity_poly.entity_id
_entity_poly.type
_entity_poly.pdbx_seq_one_letter_code
_entity_poly.pdbx_strand_id
1 'polypeptide(L)'
;MTKEMIKKGIQEGTISFEDSYGGCIELCCRIGENAFYFASPDVCYLSKDQFLAKYSMSEIVDMLFAVLENEQSAERYGINVDEFSYYEFLINYIR
;
A
#
# COMPACT_ATOMS: atom_id res chain seq x y z
N MET A 1 2.33 -4.13 -11.04
CA MET A 1 3.33 -4.41 -9.98
C MET A 1 3.29 -5.88 -9.56
N THR A 2 4.40 -6.50 -9.13
CA THR A 2 4.39 -7.92 -8.67
C THR A 2 4.33 -8.05 -7.14
N LYS A 3 3.89 -9.21 -6.63
CA LYS A 3 3.91 -9.51 -5.19
C LYS A 3 5.31 -9.45 -4.58
N GLU A 4 6.32 -9.89 -5.34
CA GLU A 4 7.72 -9.85 -4.90
C GLU A 4 8.21 -8.42 -4.72
N MET A 5 7.86 -7.53 -5.66
CA MET A 5 8.18 -6.10 -5.56
C MET A 5 7.52 -5.46 -4.34
N ILE A 6 6.24 -5.76 -4.08
CA ILE A 6 5.51 -5.25 -2.91
C ILE A 6 6.19 -5.72 -1.63
N LYS A 7 6.44 -7.03 -1.51
CA LYS A 7 7.08 -7.61 -0.32
C LYS A 7 8.43 -6.94 -0.05
N LYS A 8 9.24 -6.76 -1.10
CA LYS A 8 10.54 -6.10 -1.00
C LYS A 8 10.39 -4.64 -0.57
N GLY A 9 9.45 -3.90 -1.15
CA GLY A 9 9.16 -2.52 -0.77
C GLY A 9 8.77 -2.37 0.71
N ILE A 10 8.02 -3.33 1.28
CA ILE A 10 7.71 -3.35 2.71
C ILE A 10 8.99 -3.60 3.54
N GLN A 11 9.82 -4.56 3.12
CA GLN A 11 11.05 -4.91 3.85
C GLN A 11 12.10 -3.80 3.84
N GLU A 12 12.17 -3.04 2.76
CA GLU A 12 13.10 -1.90 2.61
C GLU A 12 12.54 -0.60 3.20
N GLY A 13 11.26 -0.56 3.57
CA GLY A 13 10.58 0.59 4.16
C GLY A 13 10.05 1.61 3.15
N THR A 14 10.22 1.37 1.84
CA THR A 14 9.60 2.18 0.77
C THR A 14 8.07 2.12 0.83
N ILE A 15 7.53 0.96 1.22
CA ILE A 15 6.11 0.78 1.56
C ILE A 15 6.00 0.71 3.08
N SER A 16 5.14 1.54 3.65
CA SER A 16 4.83 1.56 5.08
C SER A 16 3.33 1.68 5.30
N PHE A 17 2.90 1.49 6.55
CA PHE A 17 1.52 1.65 6.96
C PHE A 17 1.46 2.77 7.98
N GLU A 18 0.41 3.57 7.98
CA GLU A 18 0.21 4.65 8.95
C GLU A 18 -1.26 4.77 9.34
N ASP A 19 -1.52 5.25 10.56
CA ASP A 19 -2.88 5.57 11.04
C ASP A 19 -3.41 6.90 10.47
N SER A 20 -2.50 7.73 9.95
CA SER A 20 -2.83 8.92 9.17
C SER A 20 -1.60 9.42 8.44
N TYR A 21 -1.76 9.85 7.18
CA TYR A 21 -0.70 10.50 6.42
C TYR A 21 -1.27 11.28 5.23
N GLY A 22 -0.79 12.51 4.98
CA GLY A 22 -1.11 13.24 3.74
C GLY A 22 -2.60 13.47 3.46
N GLY A 23 -3.45 13.52 4.48
CA GLY A 23 -4.92 13.62 4.33
C GLY A 23 -5.66 12.28 4.32
N CYS A 24 -4.93 11.16 4.28
CA CYS A 24 -5.46 9.84 4.60
C CYS A 24 -5.65 9.74 6.12
N ILE A 25 -6.89 9.51 6.55
CA ILE A 25 -7.34 9.39 7.94
C ILE A 25 -7.70 7.92 8.18
N GLU A 26 -7.18 7.28 9.22
CA GLU A 26 -7.21 5.82 9.47
C GLU A 26 -6.14 5.05 8.69
N LEU A 27 -6.17 3.71 8.77
CA LEU A 27 -5.16 2.83 8.22
C LEU A 27 -4.96 3.04 6.72
N CYS A 28 -3.75 3.48 6.37
CA CYS A 28 -3.35 3.76 5.01
C CYS A 28 -2.02 3.11 4.65
N CYS A 29 -1.83 2.87 3.36
CA CYS A 29 -0.56 2.44 2.78
C CYS A 29 0.17 3.68 2.29
N ARG A 30 1.38 3.92 2.79
CA ARG A 30 2.25 5.01 2.36
C ARG A 30 3.35 4.46 1.47
N ILE A 31 3.55 5.12 0.33
CA ILE A 31 4.63 4.84 -0.61
C ILE A 31 5.27 6.18 -1.00
N GLY A 32 6.51 6.40 -0.55
CA GLY A 32 7.19 7.69 -0.69
C GLY A 32 6.42 8.82 -0.01
N GLU A 33 6.06 9.85 -0.77
CA GLU A 33 5.39 11.06 -0.27
C GLU A 33 3.85 11.00 -0.36
N ASN A 34 3.29 9.92 -0.92
CA ASN A 34 1.84 9.75 -1.06
C ASN A 34 1.34 8.58 -0.20
N ALA A 35 0.03 8.55 0.05
CA ALA A 35 -0.64 7.46 0.73
C ALA A 35 -2.03 7.23 0.16
N PHE A 36 -2.50 5.99 0.24
CA PHE A 36 -3.82 5.57 -0.25
C PHE A 36 -4.49 4.59 0.71
N TYR A 37 -5.82 4.53 0.61
CA TYR A 37 -6.62 3.53 1.29
C TYR A 37 -6.58 2.21 0.52
N PHE A 38 -6.28 1.12 1.23
CA PHE A 38 -6.17 -0.21 0.65
C PHE A 38 -7.01 -1.26 1.38
N ALA A 39 -7.50 -0.91 2.58
CA ALA A 39 -8.18 -1.79 3.48
C ALA A 39 -9.66 -1.96 3.08
N SER A 40 -10.17 -3.20 3.13
CA SER A 40 -11.61 -3.45 3.07
C SER A 40 -12.31 -2.88 4.33
N PRO A 41 -13.66 -2.77 4.33
CA PRO A 41 -14.39 -2.29 5.51
C PRO A 41 -14.08 -3.06 6.80
N ASP A 42 -13.71 -4.34 6.72
CA ASP A 42 -13.35 -5.15 7.90
C ASP A 42 -11.94 -4.86 8.45
N VAL A 43 -11.14 -4.11 7.70
CA VAL A 43 -9.74 -3.79 7.97
C VAL A 43 -9.55 -2.30 8.25
N CYS A 44 -10.37 -1.42 7.67
CA CYS A 44 -10.20 0.03 7.76
C CYS A 44 -10.27 0.58 9.19
N TYR A 45 -11.00 -0.08 10.10
CA TYR A 45 -11.11 0.32 11.50
C TYR A 45 -9.92 -0.09 12.37
N LEU A 46 -8.99 -0.89 11.85
CA LEU A 46 -7.81 -1.28 12.61
C LEU A 46 -6.80 -0.15 12.63
N SER A 47 -6.15 0.09 13.76
CA SER A 47 -4.89 0.85 13.76
C SER A 47 -3.79 0.05 13.05
N LYS A 48 -2.72 0.73 12.64
CA LYS A 48 -1.49 0.15 12.10
C LYS A 48 -0.99 -1.01 12.95
N ASP A 49 -0.88 -0.81 14.26
CA ASP A 49 -0.34 -1.83 15.16
C ASP A 49 -1.27 -3.04 15.25
N GLN A 50 -2.60 -2.83 15.28
CA GLN A 50 -3.57 -3.91 15.25
C GLN A 50 -3.56 -4.66 13.92
N PHE A 51 -3.42 -3.95 12.80
CA PHE A 51 -3.31 -4.53 11.46
C PHE A 51 -2.08 -5.42 11.34
N LEU A 52 -0.90 -4.91 11.73
CA LEU A 52 0.36 -5.64 11.67
C LEU A 52 0.42 -6.82 12.64
N ALA A 53 -0.31 -6.77 13.76
CA ALA A 53 -0.44 -7.90 14.68
C ALA A 53 -1.41 -8.98 14.18
N LYS A 54 -2.42 -8.60 13.39
CA LYS A 54 -3.49 -9.49 12.93
C LYS A 54 -3.13 -10.25 11.65
N TYR A 55 -2.43 -9.61 10.72
CA TYR A 55 -2.18 -10.16 9.40
C TYR A 55 -0.71 -10.54 9.20
N SER A 56 -0.48 -11.69 8.56
CA SER A 56 0.85 -12.10 8.14
C SER A 56 1.37 -11.24 6.98
N MET A 57 2.69 -11.20 6.81
CA MET A 57 3.32 -10.52 5.67
C MET A 57 2.75 -10.99 4.31
N SER A 58 2.46 -12.29 4.14
CA SER A 58 1.85 -12.80 2.91
C SER A 58 0.45 -12.26 2.67
N GLU A 59 -0.38 -12.19 3.71
CA GLU A 59 -1.74 -11.64 3.59
C GLU A 59 -1.70 -10.14 3.27
N ILE A 60 -0.80 -9.40 3.92
CA ILE A 60 -0.58 -7.97 3.65
C ILE A 60 -0.16 -7.75 2.19
N VAL A 61 0.79 -8.55 1.69
CA VAL A 61 1.24 -8.50 0.28
C VAL A 61 0.09 -8.82 -0.67
N ASP A 62 -0.75 -9.81 -0.35
CA ASP A 62 -1.90 -10.17 -1.17
C ASP A 62 -2.95 -9.05 -1.23
N MET A 63 -3.22 -8.37 -0.10
CA MET A 63 -4.11 -7.21 -0.05
C MET A 63 -3.58 -6.06 -0.91
N LEU A 64 -2.31 -5.69 -0.75
CA LEU A 64 -1.71 -4.61 -1.54
C LEU A 64 -1.59 -4.98 -3.02
N PHE A 65 -1.35 -6.25 -3.35
CA PHE A 65 -1.32 -6.71 -4.73
C PHE A 65 -2.68 -6.56 -5.39
N ALA A 66 -3.78 -6.84 -4.70
CA ALA A 66 -5.12 -6.62 -5.25
C ALA A 66 -5.39 -5.15 -5.62
N VAL A 67 -4.74 -4.20 -4.93
CA VAL A 67 -4.80 -2.78 -5.28
C VAL A 67 -3.83 -2.43 -6.41
N LEU A 68 -2.57 -2.84 -6.28
CA LEU A 68 -1.45 -2.38 -7.12
C LEU A 68 -1.07 -3.34 -8.25
N GLU A 69 -1.92 -4.32 -8.59
CA GLU A 69 -1.65 -5.28 -9.65
C GLU A 69 -1.34 -4.57 -10.98
N ASN A 70 -2.20 -3.61 -11.35
CA ASN A 70 -2.12 -2.81 -12.57
C ASN A 70 -2.90 -1.49 -12.37
N GLU A 71 -2.75 -0.57 -13.34
CA GLU A 71 -3.41 0.74 -13.34
C GLU A 71 -4.94 0.64 -13.13
N GLN A 72 -5.59 -0.33 -13.77
CA GLN A 72 -7.05 -0.49 -13.68
C GLN A 72 -7.50 -0.92 -12.29
N SER A 73 -6.73 -1.79 -11.61
CA SER A 73 -7.01 -2.15 -10.22
C SER A 73 -6.78 -0.94 -9.30
N ALA A 74 -5.71 -0.18 -9.50
CA ALA A 74 -5.33 0.96 -8.68
C ALA A 74 -6.36 2.10 -8.77
N GLU A 75 -6.89 2.38 -9.96
CA GLU A 75 -7.91 3.41 -10.18
C GLU A 75 -9.18 3.17 -9.35
N ARG A 76 -9.55 1.91 -9.10
CA ARG A 76 -10.71 1.56 -8.24
C ARG A 76 -10.52 1.97 -6.78
N TYR A 77 -9.29 2.21 -6.36
CA TYR A 77 -8.91 2.71 -5.04
C TYR A 77 -8.53 4.19 -5.05
N GLY A 78 -8.84 4.90 -6.15
CA GLY A 78 -8.59 6.34 -6.28
C GLY A 78 -7.16 6.71 -6.67
N ILE A 79 -6.34 5.73 -7.04
CA ILE A 79 -4.95 5.95 -7.47
C ILE A 79 -4.95 6.17 -8.99
N ASN A 80 -4.60 7.37 -9.44
CA ASN A 80 -4.52 7.67 -10.87
C ASN A 80 -3.23 7.10 -11.51
N VAL A 81 -3.15 7.17 -12.84
CA VAL A 81 -2.02 6.63 -13.62
C VAL A 81 -0.66 7.25 -13.25
N ASP A 82 -0.64 8.55 -12.94
CA ASP A 82 0.59 9.26 -12.57
C ASP A 82 1.09 8.79 -11.20
N GLU A 83 0.18 8.64 -10.25
CA GLU A 83 0.46 8.15 -8.90
C GLU A 83 0.88 6.67 -8.92
N PHE A 84 0.21 5.83 -9.71
CA PHE A 84 0.61 4.43 -9.91
C PHE A 84 2.01 4.32 -10.52
N SER A 85 2.29 5.10 -11.56
CA SER A 85 3.62 5.16 -12.19
C SER A 85 4.70 5.62 -11.21
N TYR A 86 4.38 6.58 -10.35
CA TYR A 86 5.27 7.03 -9.27
C TYR A 86 5.57 5.91 -8.26
N TYR A 87 4.57 5.14 -7.83
CA TYR A 87 4.76 4.00 -6.93
C TYR A 87 5.61 2.91 -7.56
N GLU A 88 5.33 2.56 -8.82
CA GLU A 88 6.12 1.57 -9.54
C GLU A 88 7.58 2.03 -9.69
N PHE A 89 7.82 3.32 -9.94
CA PHE A 89 9.16 3.87 -10.03
C PHE A 89 9.92 3.77 -8.71
N LEU A 90 9.30 4.19 -7.60
CA LEU A 90 9.93 4.15 -6.27
C LEU A 90 10.32 2.74 -5.86
N ILE A 91 9.41 1.79 -6.02
CA ILE A 91 9.62 0.40 -5.60
C ILE A 91 10.69 -0.30 -6.46
N ASN A 92 10.79 0.05 -7.75
CA ASN A 92 11.74 -0.59 -8.66
C ASN A 92 13.14 0.04 -8.64
N TYR A 93 13.22 1.37 -8.56
CA TYR A 93 14.43 2.10 -8.99
C TYR A 93 15.09 2.96 -7.91
N ILE A 94 14.37 3.35 -6.86
CA ILE A 94 14.95 4.13 -5.76
C ILE A 94 15.25 3.19 -4.59
N ARG A 95 16.53 3.13 -4.21
CA ARG A 95 17.06 2.36 -3.07
C ARG A 95 17.87 3.27 -2.17
#